data_AF-A0A423UDS8-F1
#
_entry.id   AF-A0A423UDS8-F1
#
_cell.length_a   1.000
_cell.length_b   1.000
_cell.length_c   1.000
_cell.angle_alpha   90.00
_cell.angle_beta   90.00
_cell.angle_gamma   90.00
#
_symmetry.space_group_name_H-M   'P 1'
#
loop_
_entity.id
_entity.type
_entity.pdbx_description
1 polymer ?
#
loop_
_entity_poly.entity_id
_entity_poly.type
_entity_poly.pdbx_seq_one_letter_code
_entity_poly.pdbx_strand_id
1 'polypeptide(L)'
;MDMNEATAKTIASERSAAGLTIKRLAERSGVPERTLIRILKNERDIKVIQLAQLAEVFGVYPHELIQSAEAFIERDQRGPVTLGEPRPSELSEADKTAYVLNKIGNHDVRLAASHDPNKWAEAAGGDGR
;
A
#
# COMPACT_ATOMS: atom_id res chain seq x y z
N MET A 1 10.83 6.56 0.76
CA MET A 1 10.33 7.76 1.45
C MET A 1 11.31 8.14 2.53
N ASP A 2 11.71 9.42 2.59
CA ASP A 2 12.54 9.94 3.70
C ASP A 2 11.68 10.45 4.87
N MET A 3 12.30 10.76 6.02
CA MET A 3 11.58 11.22 7.22
C MET A 3 10.87 12.57 7.00
N ASN A 4 11.45 13.48 6.21
CA ASN A 4 10.85 14.79 5.97
C ASN A 4 9.62 14.67 5.06
N GLU A 5 9.70 13.85 4.01
CA GLU A 5 8.61 13.50 3.12
C GLU A 5 7.46 12.84 3.90
N ALA A 6 7.79 11.90 4.80
CA ALA A 6 6.82 11.22 5.64
C ALA A 6 6.14 12.18 6.64
N THR A 7 6.91 13.10 7.23
CA THR A 7 6.37 14.13 8.13
C THR A 7 5.46 15.10 7.36
N ALA A 8 5.85 15.51 6.15
CA ALA A 8 5.03 16.34 5.28
C ALA A 8 3.70 15.64 4.91
N LYS A 9 3.73 14.34 4.58
CA LYS A 9 2.54 13.52 4.34
C LYS A 9 1.64 13.42 5.56
N THR A 10 2.23 13.24 6.74
CA THR A 10 1.50 13.21 8.01
C THR A 10 0.76 14.53 8.24
N ILE A 11 1.45 15.68 8.12
CA ILE A 11 0.83 16.99 8.30
C ILE A 11 -0.27 17.22 7.25
N ALA A 12 -0.07 16.78 6.01
CA ALA A 12 -1.09 16.88 4.96
C ALA A 12 -2.33 16.04 5.29
N SER A 13 -2.13 14.83 5.84
CA SER A 13 -3.19 13.92 6.29
C SER A 13 -3.96 14.52 7.46
N GLU A 14 -3.27 14.95 8.53
CA GLU A 14 -3.89 15.57 9.71
C GLU A 14 -4.68 16.82 9.35
N ARG A 15 -4.10 17.67 8.48
CA ARG A 15 -4.80 18.84 7.95
C ARG A 15 -6.09 18.44 7.22
N SER A 16 -6.04 17.39 6.41
CA SER A 16 -7.20 16.90 5.66
C SER A 16 -8.27 16.31 6.60
N ALA A 17 -7.87 15.55 7.61
CA ALA A 17 -8.76 14.99 8.63
C ALA A 17 -9.44 16.10 9.45
N ALA A 18 -8.70 17.17 9.78
CA ALA A 18 -9.22 18.34 10.48
C ALA A 18 -10.04 19.29 9.59
N GLY A 19 -10.15 19.04 8.27
CA GLY A 19 -10.86 19.90 7.33
C GLY A 19 -10.26 21.30 7.17
N LEU A 20 -8.97 21.49 7.49
CA LEU A 20 -8.33 22.80 7.46
C LEU A 20 -7.73 23.11 6.09
N THR A 21 -7.87 24.33 5.61
CA THR A 21 -7.07 24.80 4.46
C THR A 21 -5.63 25.10 4.90
N ILE A 22 -4.69 25.13 3.95
CA ILE A 22 -3.29 25.50 4.25
C ILE A 22 -3.24 26.89 4.89
N LYS A 23 -3.99 27.85 4.35
CA LYS A 23 -4.12 29.21 4.90
C LYS A 23 -4.61 29.20 6.36
N ARG A 24 -5.67 28.45 6.68
CA ARG A 24 -6.18 28.35 8.05
C ARG A 24 -5.20 27.67 9.02
N LEU A 25 -4.50 26.65 8.55
CA LEU A 25 -3.46 25.98 9.35
C LEU A 25 -2.29 26.93 9.63
N ALA A 26 -1.86 27.71 8.65
CA ALA A 26 -0.83 28.75 8.80
C ALA A 26 -1.25 29.83 9.82
N GLU A 27 -2.47 30.34 9.72
CA GLU A 27 -3.03 31.31 10.66
C GLU A 27 -3.05 30.76 12.11
N ARG A 28 -3.50 29.52 12.31
CA ARG A 28 -3.63 28.92 13.64
C ARG A 28 -2.31 28.50 14.27
N SER A 29 -1.35 28.03 13.47
CA SER A 29 -0.05 27.57 13.96
C SER A 29 0.98 28.69 14.11
N GLY A 30 0.72 29.86 13.51
CA GLY A 30 1.71 30.94 13.42
C GLY A 30 2.86 30.65 12.44
N VAL A 31 2.82 29.52 11.71
CA VAL A 31 3.79 29.19 10.67
C VAL A 31 3.41 29.93 9.38
N PRO A 32 4.32 30.69 8.74
CA PRO A 32 3.99 31.41 7.51
C PRO A 32 3.50 30.48 6.40
N GLU A 33 2.43 30.86 5.71
CA GLU A 33 1.78 30.03 4.68
C GLU A 33 2.75 29.54 3.60
N ARG A 34 3.61 30.43 3.08
CA ARG A 34 4.65 30.07 2.11
C ARG A 34 5.64 29.03 2.65
N THR A 35 5.94 29.09 3.96
CA THR A 35 6.79 28.09 4.60
C THR A 35 6.09 26.75 4.68
N LEU A 36 4.83 26.74 5.11
CA LEU A 36 4.03 25.52 5.20
C LEU A 36 3.86 24.84 3.84
N ILE A 37 3.60 25.60 2.76
CA ILE A 37 3.54 25.07 1.39
C ILE A 37 4.84 24.36 1.00
N ARG A 38 5.99 24.97 1.27
CA ARG A 38 7.30 24.38 0.92
C ARG A 38 7.60 23.13 1.74
N ILE A 39 7.22 23.11 3.03
CA ILE A 39 7.32 21.91 3.88
C ILE A 39 6.45 20.79 3.30
N LEU A 40 5.18 21.07 2.99
CA LEU A 40 4.25 20.07 2.46
C LEU A 40 4.66 19.53 1.08
N LYS A 41 5.41 20.31 0.29
CA LYS A 41 5.98 19.88 -0.99
C LYS A 41 7.34 19.18 -0.87
N ASN A 42 7.84 18.95 0.35
CA ASN A 42 9.18 18.45 0.60
C ASN A 42 10.30 19.32 -0.02
N GLU A 43 10.06 20.62 -0.23
CA GLU A 43 11.05 21.60 -0.73
C GLU A 43 11.85 22.25 0.40
N ARG A 44 11.50 21.94 1.65
CA ARG A 44 12.10 22.50 2.86
C ARG A 44 11.92 21.54 4.03
N ASP A 45 12.98 21.37 4.81
CA ASP A 45 12.92 20.63 6.07
C ASP A 45 12.05 21.33 7.11
N ILE A 46 11.24 20.55 7.82
CA ILE A 46 10.48 21.03 8.97
C ILE A 46 11.38 21.17 10.20
N LYS A 47 11.32 22.33 10.86
CA LYS A 47 12.01 22.54 12.14
C LYS A 47 11.18 21.98 13.29
N VAL A 48 11.86 21.51 14.35
CA VAL A 48 11.21 21.01 15.57
C VAL A 48 10.19 21.99 16.16
N ILE A 49 10.51 23.29 16.17
CA ILE A 49 9.59 24.34 16.67
C ILE A 49 8.31 24.40 15.82
N GLN A 50 8.42 24.26 14.49
CA GLN A 50 7.28 24.29 13.57
C GLN A 50 6.43 23.03 13.71
N LEU A 51 7.07 21.88 13.93
CA LEU A 51 6.38 20.64 14.22
C LEU A 51 5.53 20.77 15.50
N ALA A 52 6.09 21.36 16.56
CA ALA A 52 5.37 21.60 17.81
C ALA A 52 4.18 22.56 17.63
N GLN A 53 4.37 23.66 16.89
CA GLN A 53 3.31 24.60 16.56
C GLN A 53 2.15 23.94 15.78
N LEU A 54 2.46 23.04 14.85
CA LEU A 54 1.44 22.32 14.10
C LEU A 54 0.74 21.26 14.95
N ALA A 55 1.49 20.55 15.79
CA ALA A 55 0.94 19.55 16.72
C ALA A 55 -0.09 20.17 17.68
N GLU A 56 0.18 21.37 18.21
CA GLU A 56 -0.76 22.12 19.06
C GLU A 56 -2.09 22.41 18.34
N VAL A 57 -2.06 22.75 17.06
CA VAL A 57 -3.28 23.01 16.26
C VAL A 57 -4.12 21.75 16.09
N PHE A 58 -3.47 20.59 15.96
CA PHE A 58 -4.11 19.28 15.83
C PHE A 58 -4.51 18.67 17.17
N GLY A 59 -4.05 19.22 18.30
CA GLY A 59 -4.33 18.68 19.64
C GLY A 59 -3.57 17.39 19.95
N VAL A 60 -2.41 17.20 19.33
CA VAL A 60 -1.53 16.03 19.53
C VAL A 60 -0.15 16.48 20.00
N TYR A 61 0.64 15.56 20.53
CA TYR A 61 2.03 15.80 20.86
C TYR A 61 2.93 15.70 19.62
N PRO A 62 4.08 16.41 19.59
CA PRO A 62 4.98 16.37 18.43
C PRO A 62 5.49 14.97 18.08
N HIS A 63 5.67 14.10 19.08
CA HIS A 63 6.14 12.73 18.86
C HIS A 63 5.09 11.86 18.16
N GLU A 64 3.79 12.14 18.31
CA GLU A 64 2.72 11.40 17.65
C GLU A 64 2.71 11.68 16.14
N LEU A 65 3.07 12.90 15.72
CA LEU A 65 3.27 13.22 14.31
C LEU A 65 4.48 12.48 13.72
N ILE A 66 5.56 12.33 14.49
CA ILE A 66 6.73 11.55 14.06
C ILE A 66 6.39 10.06 13.99
N GLN A 67 5.69 9.51 14.98
CA GLN A 67 5.25 8.11 14.97
C GLN A 67 4.35 7.82 13.76
N SER A 68 3.46 8.75 13.41
CA SER A 68 2.63 8.64 12.21
C SER A 68 3.46 8.71 10.93
N ALA A 69 4.51 9.54 10.90
CA ALA A 69 5.46 9.61 9.79
C ALA A 69 6.24 8.29 9.63
N GLU A 70 6.72 7.70 10.73
CA GLU A 70 7.40 6.40 10.73
C GLU A 70 6.51 5.30 10.12
N ALA A 71 5.21 5.31 10.41
CA ALA A 71 4.27 4.37 9.79
C ALA A 71 4.16 4.54 8.27
N PHE A 72 4.29 5.76 7.73
CA PHE A 72 4.37 5.96 6.28
C PHE A 72 5.66 5.41 5.68
N ILE A 73 6.79 5.58 6.35
CA ILE A 73 8.08 5.02 5.91
C ILE A 73 8.02 3.50 5.92
N GLU A 74 7.52 2.90 7.00
CA GLU A 74 7.37 1.44 7.10
C GLU A 74 6.46 0.89 6.00
N ARG A 75 5.33 1.55 5.72
CA ARG A 75 4.44 1.17 4.62
C ARG A 75 5.10 1.27 3.25
N ASP A 76 5.89 2.31 3.03
CA ASP A 76 6.65 2.52 1.78
C ASP A 76 7.72 1.43 1.60
N GLN A 77 8.45 1.09 2.67
CA GLN A 77 9.47 0.03 2.67
C GLN A 77 8.84 -1.37 2.47
N ARG A 78 7.70 -1.64 3.12
CA ARG A 78 6.97 -2.90 2.97
C ARG A 78 6.38 -3.09 1.57
N GLY A 79 6.08 -1.99 0.88
CA GLY A 79 5.44 -2.00 -0.44
C GLY A 79 3.92 -2.28 -0.39
N PRO A 80 3.26 -2.39 -1.56
CA PRO A 80 1.82 -2.62 -1.63
C PRO A 80 1.45 -3.98 -1.02
N VAL A 81 0.35 -4.02 -0.26
CA VAL A 81 -0.24 -5.29 0.15
C VAL A 81 -0.92 -5.90 -1.07
N THR A 82 -0.48 -7.07 -1.50
CA THR A 82 -1.25 -7.91 -2.42
C THR A 82 -2.19 -8.76 -1.57
N LEU A 83 -3.47 -8.42 -1.58
CA LEU A 83 -4.50 -9.38 -1.23
C LEU A 83 -4.45 -10.39 -2.38
N GLY A 84 -3.85 -11.57 -2.16
CA GLY A 84 -3.57 -12.54 -3.23
C GLY A 84 -4.79 -12.79 -4.14
N GLU A 85 -4.55 -13.34 -5.34
CA GLU A 85 -5.66 -13.72 -6.22
C GLU A 85 -6.68 -14.56 -5.43
N PRO A 86 -7.98 -14.22 -5.49
CA PRO A 86 -9.00 -15.01 -4.82
C PRO A 86 -8.81 -16.47 -5.22
N ARG A 87 -8.77 -17.37 -4.23
CA ARG A 87 -8.58 -18.79 -4.54
C ARG A 87 -9.74 -19.22 -5.43
N PRO A 88 -9.54 -20.07 -6.44
CA PRO A 88 -10.63 -20.52 -7.31
C PRO A 88 -11.82 -21.12 -6.55
N SER A 89 -11.60 -21.65 -5.34
CA SER A 89 -12.63 -22.16 -4.44
C SER A 89 -13.54 -21.08 -3.82
N GLU A 90 -13.09 -19.84 -3.77
CA GLU A 90 -13.77 -18.68 -3.18
C GLU A 90 -14.56 -17.86 -4.21
N LEU A 91 -14.39 -18.16 -5.50
CA LEU A 91 -15.09 -17.51 -6.61
C LEU A 91 -16.52 -18.07 -6.78
N SER A 92 -17.41 -17.24 -7.30
CA SER A 92 -18.70 -17.70 -7.86
C SER A 92 -18.47 -18.59 -9.08
N GLU A 93 -19.39 -19.51 -9.40
CA GLU A 93 -19.28 -20.37 -10.60
C GLU A 93 -19.11 -19.55 -11.90
N ALA A 94 -19.77 -18.40 -12.00
CA ALA A 94 -19.61 -17.48 -13.13
C ALA A 94 -18.19 -16.87 -13.19
N ASP A 95 -17.59 -16.58 -12.05
CA ASP A 95 -16.25 -16.00 -11.99
C ASP A 95 -15.15 -17.06 -12.13
N LYS A 96 -15.41 -18.31 -11.71
CA LYS A 96 -14.53 -19.46 -11.94
C LYS A 96 -14.33 -19.73 -13.42
N THR A 97 -15.42 -19.70 -14.19
CA THR A 97 -15.35 -19.93 -15.65
C THR A 97 -14.54 -18.83 -16.34
N ALA A 98 -14.75 -17.56 -15.97
CA ALA A 98 -13.95 -16.44 -16.47
C ALA A 98 -12.46 -16.56 -16.08
N TYR A 99 -12.16 -16.94 -14.83
CA TYR A 99 -10.80 -17.17 -14.34
C TYR A 99 -10.07 -18.26 -15.14
N VAL A 100 -10.74 -19.40 -15.38
CA VAL A 100 -10.18 -20.51 -16.17
C VAL A 100 -9.95 -20.12 -17.62
N LEU A 101 -10.90 -19.43 -18.26
CA LEU A 101 -10.78 -18.96 -19.64
C LEU A 101 -9.61 -17.99 -19.82
N ASN A 102 -9.42 -17.05 -18.89
CA ASN A 102 -8.29 -16.12 -18.90
C ASN A 102 -6.95 -16.87 -18.79
N LYS A 103 -6.87 -17.87 -17.90
CA LYS A 103 -5.66 -18.68 -17.71
C LYS A 103 -5.30 -19.52 -18.94
N ILE A 104 -6.31 -20.06 -19.64
CA ILE A 104 -6.16 -20.76 -20.93
C ILE A 104 -5.63 -19.82 -22.00
N GLY A 105 -6.19 -18.61 -22.10
CA GLY A 105 -5.75 -17.59 -23.05
C GLY A 105 -4.30 -17.14 -22.85
N ASN A 106 -3.83 -17.13 -21.60
CA ASN A 106 -2.46 -16.77 -21.25
C ASN A 106 -1.47 -17.95 -21.30
N HIS A 107 -1.91 -19.12 -21.76
CA HIS A 107 -1.12 -20.37 -21.77
C HIS A 107 -0.52 -20.77 -20.40
N ASP A 108 -1.05 -20.23 -19.30
CA ASP A 108 -0.63 -20.53 -17.93
C ASP A 108 -1.38 -21.74 -17.36
N VAL A 109 -1.64 -22.74 -18.21
CA VAL A 109 -2.33 -23.96 -17.81
C VAL A 109 -1.29 -25.06 -17.65
N ARG A 110 -0.76 -25.18 -16.43
CA ARG A 110 -0.13 -26.45 -16.03
C ARG A 110 -1.24 -27.49 -15.87
N LEU A 111 -1.54 -28.20 -16.96
CA LEU A 111 -2.38 -29.40 -16.92
C LEU A 111 -1.67 -30.44 -16.04
N ALA A 112 -2.17 -30.64 -14.81
CA ALA A 112 -1.67 -31.64 -13.88
C ALA A 112 -1.72 -33.08 -14.44
N ALA A 113 -2.43 -33.31 -15.55
CA ALA A 113 -2.60 -34.61 -16.18
C ALA A 113 -1.51 -34.99 -17.22
N SER A 114 -0.53 -34.11 -17.50
CA SER A 114 0.47 -34.34 -18.56
C SER A 114 1.81 -34.88 -18.07
N HIS A 115 1.99 -35.02 -16.75
CA HIS A 115 3.23 -35.52 -16.16
C HIS A 115 2.93 -36.66 -15.20
N ASP A 116 2.32 -37.72 -15.73
CA ASP A 116 2.30 -39.01 -15.06
C ASP A 116 3.52 -39.81 -15.54
N PRO A 117 4.59 -39.96 -14.71
CA PRO A 117 5.78 -40.70 -15.09
C PRO A 117 5.51 -42.20 -15.32
N ASN A 118 4.36 -42.72 -14.91
CA ASN A 118 3.99 -44.12 -15.06
C ASN A 118 3.08 -44.40 -16.26
N LYS A 119 2.65 -43.39 -17.02
CA LYS A 119 1.74 -43.58 -18.17
C LYS A 119 2.30 -44.52 -19.24
N TRP A 120 3.63 -44.55 -19.41
CA TRP A 120 4.31 -45.47 -20.32
C TRP A 120 4.55 -46.86 -19.71
N ALA A 121 4.60 -46.97 -18.37
CA ALA A 121 4.79 -48.23 -17.67
C ALA A 121 3.49 -49.05 -17.62
N GLU A 122 2.33 -48.39 -17.49
CA GLU A 122 1.02 -49.04 -17.51
C GLU A 122 0.64 -49.58 -18.90
N ALA A 123 1.12 -48.94 -19.98
CA ALA A 123 0.93 -49.43 -21.35
C ALA A 123 1.78 -50.68 -21.68
N ALA A 124 2.83 -50.96 -20.90
CA ALA A 124 3.72 -52.11 -21.10
C ALA A 124 3.36 -53.34 -20.25
N GLY A 125 2.45 -53.19 -19.27
CA GLY A 125 2.12 -54.23 -18.28
C GLY A 125 0.88 -55.09 -18.57
N GLY A 126 0.29 -54.97 -19.76
CA GLY A 126 -0.88 -55.77 -20.14
C GLY A 126 -0.53 -57.16 -20.65
N ASP A 127 -0.04 -58.05 -19.79
CA ASP A 127 -0.14 -59.50 -20.04
C ASP A 127 -1.50 -59.98 -19.51
N GLY A 128 -2.34 -60.43 -20.44
CA GLY A 128 -3.71 -60.82 -20.19
C GLY A 128 -4.11 -61.96 -21.10
N ARG A 129 -3.49 -63.13 -20.89
CA ARG A 129 -3.94 -64.49 -21.26
C ARG A 129 -4.11 -64.83 -22.74
#